data_AF-A0A7W0V1K5-F1
#
_entry.id   AF-A0A7W0V1K5-F1
#
_cell.length_a   1.000
_cell.length_b   1.000
_cell.length_c   1.000
_cell.angle_alpha   90.00
_cell.angle_beta   90.00
_cell.angle_gamma   90.00
#
_symmetry.space_group_name_H-M   'P 1'
#
loop_
_entity.id
_entity.type
_entity.pdbx_description
1 polymer ?
#
loop_
_entity_poly.entity_id
_entity_poly.type
_entity_poly.pdbx_seq_one_letter_code
_entity_poly.pdbx_strand_id
1 'polypeptide(L)' 'MFSKITATFLLLALTAQTFAATLPTASPAAVGMSAERLAQMDGVIQQAIAKGETPGAVVLVARRGRSVWRKAY' A
#
# COMPACT_ATOMS: atom_id res chain seq x y z
N MET A 1 45.79 10.91 3.95
CA MET A 1 44.74 11.30 4.93
C MET A 1 43.38 11.52 4.26
N PHE A 2 43.31 12.22 3.12
CA PHE A 2 42.07 12.47 2.37
C PHE A 2 41.31 11.22 1.90
N SER A 3 41.99 10.16 1.46
CA SER A 3 41.36 8.91 1.00
C SER A 3 40.49 8.22 2.06
N LYS A 4 40.84 8.33 3.35
CA LYS A 4 40.04 7.77 4.44
C LYS A 4 38.74 8.54 4.65
N ILE A 5 38.75 9.86 4.46
CA ILE A 5 37.57 10.72 4.61
C ILE A 5 36.57 10.42 3.49
N THR A 6 37.04 10.27 2.25
CA THR A 6 36.19 9.90 1.11
C THR A 6 35.59 8.49 1.29
N ALA A 7 36.38 7.53 1.79
CA ALA A 7 35.91 6.17 2.05
C ALA A 7 34.83 6.12 3.15
N THR A 8 35.00 6.89 4.24
CA THR A 8 34.00 6.99 5.31
C THR A 8 32.71 7.65 4.83
N PHE A 9 32.79 8.67 3.97
CA PHE A 9 31.60 9.33 3.41
C PHE A 9 30.83 8.40 2.47
N LEU A 10 31.54 7.58 1.68
CA LEU A 10 30.95 6.57 0.81
C LEU A 10 30.27 5.45 1.60
N LEU A 11 30.85 5.03 2.73
CA LEU A 11 30.25 4.03 3.63
C LEU A 11 28.95 4.55 4.27
N LEU A 12 28.91 5.83 4.64
CA LEU A 12 27.73 6.47 5.24
C LEU A 12 26.58 6.65 4.24
N ALA A 13 26.91 6.90 2.96
CA ALA A 13 25.92 6.97 1.90
C ALA A 13 25.30 5.59 1.59
N LEU A 14 26.05 4.51 1.79
CA LEU A 14 25.56 3.13 1.54
C LEU A 14 24.57 2.63 2.60
N THR A 15 24.58 3.19 3.82
CA THR A 15 23.64 2.83 4.88
C THR A 15 22.33 3.61 4.84
N ALA A 16 22.22 4.63 3.98
CA ALA A 16 20.99 5.38 3.73
C ALA A 16 20.00 4.59 2.85
N GLN A 17 19.87 3.28 3.06
CA GLN A 17 18.84 2.48 2.42
C GLN A 17 17.49 2.89 3.02
N THR A 18 16.72 3.63 2.24
CA THR A 18 15.34 3.96 2.56
C THR A 18 14.50 2.69 2.46
N PHE A 19 14.22 2.07 3.61
CA PHE A 19 13.23 0.99 3.67
C PHE A 19 11.87 1.56 3.31
N ALA A 20 11.28 1.06 2.22
CA ALA A 20 9.89 1.37 1.90
C ALA A 20 8.99 0.84 3.03
N ALA A 21 8.38 1.74 3.80
CA ALA A 21 7.52 1.37 4.91
C ALA A 21 6.18 0.84 4.39
N THR A 22 5.93 -0.45 4.59
CA THR A 22 4.62 -1.05 4.31
C THR A 22 3.59 -0.53 5.30
N LEU A 23 2.40 -0.14 4.82
CA LEU A 23 1.31 0.26 5.71
C LEU A 23 0.88 -0.94 6.56
N PRO A 24 0.85 -0.82 7.90
CA PRO A 24 0.33 -1.87 8.76
C PRO A 24 -1.15 -2.12 8.46
N THR A 25 -1.58 -3.39 8.52
CA THR A 25 -2.98 -3.76 8.29
C THR A 25 -3.81 -3.57 9.57
N ALA A 26 -5.04 -3.10 9.42
CA ALA A 26 -6.03 -3.05 10.50
C ALA A 26 -7.42 -3.41 9.99
N SER A 27 -8.30 -3.85 10.90
CA SER A 27 -9.71 -4.06 10.53
C SER A 27 -10.39 -2.72 10.20
N PRO A 28 -11.39 -2.70 9.30
CA PRO A 28 -12.20 -1.51 9.05
C PRO A 28 -12.79 -0.92 10.35
N ALA A 29 -13.28 -1.78 11.25
CA ALA A 29 -13.85 -1.35 12.52
C ALA A 29 -12.83 -0.58 13.39
N ALA A 30 -11.58 -1.03 13.45
CA ALA A 30 -10.53 -0.39 14.26
C ALA A 30 -10.20 1.05 13.80
N VAL A 31 -10.52 1.40 12.56
CA VAL A 31 -10.34 2.76 12.01
C VAL A 31 -11.67 3.52 11.87
N GLY A 32 -12.78 2.97 12.37
CA GLY A 32 -14.11 3.57 12.29
C GLY A 32 -14.76 3.49 10.89
N MET A 33 -14.46 2.43 10.13
CA MET A 33 -15.11 2.11 8.84
C MET A 33 -15.99 0.87 8.97
N SER A 34 -17.05 0.81 8.18
CA SER A 34 -17.90 -0.39 8.04
C SER A 34 -17.33 -1.30 6.96
N ALA A 35 -17.13 -2.58 7.29
CA ALA A 35 -16.69 -3.58 6.33
C ALA A 35 -17.76 -3.84 5.26
N GLU A 36 -19.03 -3.76 5.65
CA GLU A 36 -20.20 -3.96 4.79
C GLU A 36 -20.27 -2.89 3.71
N ARG A 37 -20.02 -1.62 4.06
CA ARG A 37 -19.94 -0.53 3.08
C ARG A 37 -18.77 -0.68 2.13
N LEU A 38 -17.61 -1.12 2.62
CA LEU A 38 -16.45 -1.39 1.76
C LEU A 38 -16.74 -2.52 0.76
N ALA A 39 -17.44 -3.56 1.20
CA ALA A 39 -17.80 -4.70 0.36
C ALA A 39 -18.78 -4.34 -0.78
N GLN A 40 -19.52 -3.23 -0.68
CA GLN A 40 -20.40 -2.76 -1.78
C GLN A 40 -19.64 -2.46 -3.07
N MET A 41 -18.33 -2.14 -2.98
CA MET A 41 -17.48 -1.94 -4.14
C MET A 41 -17.36 -3.20 -5.02
N ASP A 42 -17.47 -4.40 -4.41
CA ASP A 42 -17.29 -5.66 -5.11
C ASP A 42 -18.25 -5.80 -6.30
N GLY A 43 -19.52 -5.41 -6.12
CA GLY A 43 -20.53 -5.51 -7.16
C GLY A 43 -20.25 -4.60 -8.35
N VAL A 44 -19.85 -3.36 -8.08
CA VAL A 44 -19.54 -2.37 -9.13
C VAL A 44 -18.31 -2.80 -9.93
N ILE A 45 -17.26 -3.28 -9.24
CA ILE A 45 -16.01 -3.70 -9.88
C ILE A 45 -16.25 -4.95 -10.74
N GLN A 46 -16.92 -5.95 -10.19
CA GLN A 46 -17.24 -7.18 -10.94
C GLN A 46 -18.13 -6.89 -12.15
N GLN A 47 -19.05 -5.93 -12.04
CA GLN A 47 -19.88 -5.52 -13.17
C GLN A 47 -19.05 -4.85 -14.28
N ALA A 48 -18.08 -3.99 -13.93
CA ALA A 48 -17.19 -3.38 -14.91
C ALA A 48 -16.31 -4.41 -15.64
N ILE A 49 -15.78 -5.39 -14.90
CA ILE A 49 -15.02 -6.52 -15.46
C ILE A 49 -15.91 -7.35 -16.40
N ALA A 50 -17.12 -7.70 -15.96
CA ALA A 50 -18.06 -8.50 -16.75
C ALA A 50 -18.49 -7.79 -18.06
N LYS A 51 -18.57 -6.46 -18.05
CA LYS A 51 -18.85 -5.65 -19.24
C LYS A 51 -17.64 -5.48 -20.16
N GLY A 52 -16.46 -5.96 -19.76
CA GLY A 52 -15.21 -5.76 -20.51
C GLY A 52 -14.71 -4.32 -20.47
N GLU A 53 -15.19 -3.50 -19.54
CA GLU A 53 -14.71 -2.12 -19.36
C GLU A 53 -13.28 -2.10 -18.80
N THR A 54 -12.92 -3.10 -18.00
CA THR A 54 -11.55 -3.36 -17.55
C THR A 54 -11.27 -4.88 -17.53
N PRO A 55 -10.01 -5.32 -17.72
CA PRO A 55 -9.65 -6.73 -17.63
C PRO A 55 -9.58 -7.26 -16.18
N GLY A 56 -9.60 -6.37 -15.17
CA GLY A 56 -9.42 -6.69 -13.76
C GLY A 56 -9.19 -5.42 -12.94
N ALA A 57 -9.14 -5.55 -11.61
CA ALA A 57 -8.87 -4.42 -10.73
C ALA A 57 -8.22 -4.84 -9.40
N VAL A 58 -7.41 -3.96 -8.82
CA VAL A 58 -6.91 -4.11 -7.44
C VAL A 58 -7.31 -2.88 -6.65
N VAL A 59 -7.98 -3.09 -5.53
CA VAL A 59 -8.42 -2.01 -4.63
C VAL A 59 -7.62 -2.06 -3.35
N LEU A 60 -7.04 -0.92 -2.98
CA LEU A 60 -6.44 -0.66 -1.69
C LEU A 60 -7.16 0.51 -1.03
N VAL A 61 -7.67 0.29 0.18
CA VAL A 61 -8.20 1.36 1.04
C VAL A 61 -7.31 1.47 2.26
N ALA A 62 -6.83 2.69 2.52
CA ALA A 62 -6.05 3.01 3.70
C ALA A 62 -6.69 4.14 4.50
N ARG A 63 -6.66 4.04 5.84
CA ARG A 63 -7.16 5.07 6.75
C ARG A 63 -6.30 5.13 8.01
N ARG A 64 -5.99 6.34 8.48
CA ARG A 64 -5.14 6.58 9.66
C ARG A 64 -3.78 5.87 9.58
N GLY A 65 -3.15 5.89 8.40
CA GLY A 65 -1.85 5.26 8.16
C GLY A 65 -1.87 3.72 8.14
N ARG A 66 -3.06 3.11 8.03
CA ARG A 66 -3.23 1.64 8.04
C ARG A 66 -3.97 1.18 6.80
N SER A 67 -3.58 0.04 6.23
CA SER A 67 -4.33 -0.64 5.19
C SER A 67 -5.53 -1.35 5.81
N VAL A 68 -6.74 -1.11 5.29
CA VAL A 68 -7.99 -1.61 5.89
C VAL A 68 -8.79 -2.50 4.94
N TRP A 69 -8.53 -2.39 3.65
CA TRP A 69 -9.08 -3.27 2.63
C TRP A 69 -8.06 -3.42 1.52
N ARG A 70 -7.79 -4.66 1.10
CA ARG A 70 -6.96 -4.95 -0.05
C ARG A 70 -7.48 -6.19 -0.76
N LYS A 71 -7.95 -6.03 -1.99
CA LYS A 71 -8.54 -7.12 -2.78
C LYS A 71 -8.21 -6.95 -4.26
N ALA A 72 -7.90 -8.07 -4.91
CA ALA A 72 -7.81 -8.19 -6.35
C ALA A 72 -9.10 -8.83 -6.88
N TYR A 73 -9.54 -8.39 -8.05
CA TYR A 73 -10.77 -8.78 -8.73
C TYR A 73 -10.45 -9.25 -10.14
#